data_AF-A0A2H5QEQ0-F1
#
_entry.id   AF-A0A2H5QEQ0-F1
#
_cell.length_a   1.000
_cell.length_b   1.000
_cell.length_c   1.000
_cell.angle_alpha   90.00
_cell.angle_beta   90.00
_cell.angle_gamma   90.00
#
_symmetry.space_group_name_H-M   'P 1'
#
loop_
_entity.id
_entity.type
_entity.pdbx_description
1 polymer ?
#
loop_
_entity_poly.entity_id
_entity_poly.type
_entity_poly.pdbx_seq_one_letter_code
_entity_poly.pdbx_strand_id
1 'polypeptide(L)'
;MASQASSQLHFILFPFLIQGHIIPMIDIARLLAKQGAFVTIVTTPKNAARFQNVIERGIQSGLPIQVIEFRFPCQEVGLPEGCENWDMLPSITLVPKFFSAVEMLQLPLENLFREIQPKPSCLISDMLLPWTVSSAIEITKDQLPEILKKKSFGAPVLAAEMASYGVIVNSFEELEPAYVEEYKKARGGKVWCVGPVSFFNKEDIDKVERGTKRCLIKELIF
;
A
#
# COMPACT_ATOMS: atom_id res chain seq x y z
N MET A 1 32.91 2.55 -22.32
CA MET A 1 32.19 3.12 -21.16
C MET A 1 30.80 2.52 -21.16
N ALA A 2 30.54 1.54 -20.30
CA ALA A 2 29.20 0.96 -20.17
C ALA A 2 28.38 1.89 -19.29
N SER A 3 27.33 2.50 -19.84
CA SER A 3 26.32 3.19 -19.05
C SER A 3 25.71 2.17 -18.10
N GLN A 4 25.87 2.36 -16.79
CA GLN A 4 25.01 1.67 -15.82
C GLN A 4 23.57 2.02 -16.17
N ALA A 5 22.81 1.05 -16.67
CA ALA A 5 21.37 1.19 -16.76
C ALA A 5 20.86 1.37 -15.32
N SER A 6 20.38 2.57 -14.99
CA SER A 6 19.71 2.80 -13.71
C SER A 6 18.56 1.81 -13.62
N SER A 7 18.64 0.82 -12.73
CA SER A 7 17.54 -0.14 -12.53
C SER A 7 16.33 0.63 -12.01
N GLN A 8 15.28 0.74 -12.82
CA GLN A 8 14.05 1.40 -12.43
C GLN A 8 13.47 0.69 -11.20
N LEU A 9 13.29 1.43 -10.10
CA LEU A 9 12.65 0.87 -8.90
C LEU A 9 11.22 0.45 -9.22
N HIS A 10 10.79 -0.67 -8.64
CA HIS A 10 9.44 -1.17 -8.80
C HIS A 10 8.76 -1.34 -7.44
N PHE A 11 7.68 -0.60 -7.22
CA PHE A 11 6.88 -0.68 -6.00
C PHE A 11 5.57 -1.41 -6.27
N ILE A 12 5.21 -2.34 -5.39
CA ILE A 12 3.87 -2.91 -5.32
C ILE A 12 3.14 -2.24 -4.17
N LEU A 13 1.96 -1.67 -4.42
CA LEU A 13 1.07 -1.13 -3.41
C LEU A 13 -0.13 -2.07 -3.24
N PHE A 14 -0.37 -2.49 -2.00
CA PHE A 14 -1.45 -3.39 -1.67
C PHE A 14 -2.31 -2.82 -0.52
N PRO A 15 -3.33 -2.01 -0.84
CA PRO A 15 -4.22 -1.40 0.13
C PRO A 15 -5.19 -2.41 0.75
N PHE A 16 -5.67 -2.12 1.95
CA PHE A 16 -6.86 -2.79 2.47
C PHE A 16 -8.08 -2.36 1.64
N LEU A 17 -9.05 -3.27 1.44
CA LEU A 17 -10.18 -3.07 0.53
C LEU A 17 -11.30 -2.20 1.13
N ILE A 18 -10.93 -0.97 1.52
CA ILE A 18 -11.77 0.11 2.01
C ILE A 18 -11.37 1.38 1.27
N GLN A 19 -12.35 2.20 0.88
CA GLN A 19 -12.11 3.45 0.16
C GLN A 19 -11.12 4.42 0.84
N GLY A 20 -11.19 4.53 2.17
CA GLY A 20 -10.28 5.36 2.97
C GLY A 20 -8.82 4.89 2.97
N HIS A 21 -8.54 3.66 2.54
CA HIS A 21 -7.20 3.09 2.40
C HIS A 21 -6.76 3.06 0.93
N ILE A 22 -7.67 2.72 0.01
CA ILE A 22 -7.40 2.65 -1.43
C ILE A 22 -7.04 4.03 -1.98
N ILE A 23 -7.79 5.08 -1.67
CA ILE A 23 -7.56 6.42 -2.24
C ILE A 23 -6.16 6.96 -1.87
N PRO A 24 -5.75 6.99 -0.58
CA PRO A 24 -4.40 7.42 -0.22
C PRO A 24 -3.29 6.58 -0.86
N MET A 25 -3.49 5.27 -1.01
CA MET A 25 -2.53 4.39 -1.69
C MET A 25 -2.41 4.71 -3.18
N ILE A 26 -3.49 5.05 -3.88
CA ILE A 26 -3.41 5.54 -5.27
C ILE A 26 -2.62 6.86 -5.33
N ASP A 27 -2.81 7.76 -4.36
CA ASP A 27 -2.05 9.02 -4.32
C ASP A 27 -0.56 8.77 -4.07
N ILE A 28 -0.20 7.85 -3.18
CA ILE A 28 1.19 7.40 -2.96
C ILE A 28 1.76 6.78 -4.25
N ALA A 29 1.00 5.94 -4.96
CA ALA A 29 1.43 5.38 -6.25
C ALA A 29 1.80 6.47 -7.25
N ARG A 30 0.94 7.49 -7.39
CA ARG A 30 1.19 8.63 -8.28
C ARG A 30 2.44 9.41 -7.86
N LEU A 31 2.65 9.56 -6.55
CA LEU A 31 3.83 10.25 -6.03
C LEU A 31 5.13 9.51 -6.33
N LEU A 32 5.17 8.20 -6.11
CA LEU A 32 6.32 7.35 -6.45
C LEU A 32 6.58 7.35 -7.96
N ALA A 33 5.53 7.22 -8.77
CA ALA A 33 5.63 7.20 -10.22
C ALA A 33 6.14 8.54 -10.79
N LYS A 34 5.74 9.68 -10.20
CA LYS A 34 6.27 11.00 -10.55
C LYS A 34 7.78 11.15 -10.29
N GLN A 35 8.36 10.33 -9.40
CA GLN A 35 9.80 10.28 -9.15
C GLN A 35 10.52 9.24 -10.04
N GLY A 36 9.83 8.65 -11.01
CA GLY A 36 10.40 7.72 -11.99
C GLY A 36 10.30 6.23 -11.62
N ALA A 37 9.73 5.89 -10.47
CA ALA A 37 9.52 4.49 -10.09
C ALA A 37 8.38 3.86 -10.90
N PHE A 38 8.53 2.59 -11.30
CA PHE A 38 7.42 1.81 -11.82
C PHE A 38 6.54 1.36 -10.65
N VAL A 39 5.23 1.46 -10.78
CA VAL A 39 4.30 1.18 -9.67
C VAL A 39 3.20 0.23 -10.10
N THR A 40 2.98 -0.82 -9.31
CA THR A 40 1.87 -1.75 -9.45
C THR A 40 0.90 -1.56 -8.29
N ILE A 41 -0.35 -1.24 -8.58
CA ILE A 41 -1.42 -1.22 -7.59
C ILE A 41 -2.17 -2.55 -7.68
N VAL A 42 -2.22 -3.29 -6.58
CA VAL A 42 -2.98 -4.54 -6.49
C VAL A 42 -4.33 -4.26 -5.83
N THR A 43 -5.41 -4.63 -6.50
CA THR A 43 -6.78 -4.49 -5.97
C THR A 43 -7.69 -5.58 -6.53
N THR A 44 -9.01 -5.42 -6.44
CA THR A 44 -10.00 -6.38 -6.95
C THR A 44 -10.89 -5.74 -8.03
N PRO A 45 -11.54 -6.51 -8.91
CA PRO A 45 -12.28 -5.96 -10.06
C PRO A 45 -13.32 -4.89 -9.71
N LYS A 46 -14.12 -5.07 -8.65
CA LYS A 46 -15.11 -4.05 -8.24
C LYS A 46 -14.46 -2.78 -7.72
N ASN A 47 -13.33 -2.91 -7.03
CA ASN A 47 -12.58 -1.76 -6.55
C ASN A 47 -11.84 -1.04 -7.69
N ALA A 48 -11.24 -1.77 -8.62
CA ALA A 48 -10.60 -1.21 -9.82
C ALA A 48 -11.61 -0.39 -10.63
N ALA A 49 -12.79 -0.94 -10.92
CA ALA A 49 -13.86 -0.22 -11.61
C ALA A 49 -14.35 1.00 -10.82
N ARG A 50 -14.52 0.87 -9.50
CA ARG A 50 -14.99 1.97 -8.64
C ARG A 50 -14.03 3.16 -8.59
N PHE A 51 -12.71 2.90 -8.61
CA PHE A 51 -11.68 3.93 -8.52
C PHE A 51 -10.95 4.19 -9.84
N GLN A 52 -11.48 3.67 -10.95
CA GLN A 52 -10.90 3.75 -12.29
C GLN A 52 -10.51 5.18 -12.66
N ASN A 53 -11.41 6.15 -12.47
CA ASN A 53 -11.14 7.56 -12.78
C ASN A 53 -9.93 8.14 -12.00
N VAL A 54 -9.67 7.67 -10.78
CA VAL A 54 -8.54 8.16 -9.97
C VAL A 54 -7.23 7.55 -10.46
N ILE A 55 -7.26 6.27 -10.81
CA ILE A 55 -6.13 5.49 -11.33
C ILE A 55 -5.75 5.97 -12.73
N GLU A 56 -6.72 6.04 -13.65
CA GLU A 56 -6.50 6.36 -15.06
C GLU A 56 -5.93 7.75 -15.27
N ARG A 57 -6.29 8.74 -14.45
CA ARG A 57 -5.68 10.07 -14.51
C ARG A 57 -4.15 10.01 -14.42
N GLY A 58 -3.62 9.15 -13.55
CA GLY A 58 -2.18 8.92 -13.44
C GLY A 58 -1.59 8.29 -14.71
N ILE A 59 -2.23 7.23 -15.21
CA ILE A 59 -1.79 6.49 -16.39
C ILE A 59 -1.82 7.36 -17.65
N GLN A 60 -2.92 8.10 -17.87
CA GLN A 60 -3.09 9.03 -18.99
C GLN A 60 -2.08 10.18 -18.97
N SER A 61 -1.57 10.54 -17.78
CA SER A 61 -0.49 11.52 -17.62
C SER A 61 0.91 10.94 -17.93
N GLY A 62 0.98 9.70 -18.44
CA GLY A 62 2.23 9.01 -18.77
C GLY A 62 2.98 8.47 -17.55
N LEU A 63 2.34 8.42 -16.37
CA LEU A 63 2.99 7.84 -15.20
C LEU A 63 3.11 6.31 -15.37
N PRO A 64 4.27 5.72 -15.00
CA PRO A 64 4.53 4.28 -15.10
C PRO A 64 3.77 3.50 -14.01
N ILE A 65 2.43 3.48 -14.11
CA ILE A 65 1.52 2.81 -13.17
C ILE A 65 0.77 1.69 -13.90
N GLN A 66 0.72 0.52 -13.28
CA GLN A 66 -0.16 -0.58 -13.69
C GLN A 66 -1.09 -0.99 -12.55
N VAL A 67 -2.22 -1.61 -12.91
CA VAL A 67 -3.16 -2.20 -11.95
C VAL A 67 -3.24 -3.69 -12.20
N ILE A 68 -3.17 -4.47 -11.12
CA ILE A 68 -3.38 -5.91 -11.14
C ILE A 68 -4.59 -6.23 -10.28
N GLU A 69 -5.54 -6.95 -10.88
CA GLU A 69 -6.81 -7.29 -10.26
C GLU A 69 -6.78 -8.74 -9.78
N PHE A 70 -6.97 -8.95 -8.47
CA PHE A 70 -7.18 -10.26 -7.88
C PHE A 70 -8.66 -10.57 -7.79
N ARG A 71 -9.05 -11.77 -8.21
CA ARG A 71 -10.40 -12.27 -7.97
C ARG A 71 -10.65 -12.33 -6.47
N PHE A 72 -11.62 -11.56 -5.99
CA PHE A 72 -12.00 -11.60 -4.59
C PHE A 72 -12.86 -12.85 -4.30
N PRO A 73 -12.49 -13.69 -3.32
CA PRO A 73 -13.10 -15.01 -3.14
C PRO A 73 -14.43 -14.94 -2.35
N CYS A 74 -15.41 -14.18 -2.85
CA CYS A 74 -16.72 -14.03 -2.19
C CYS A 74 -17.40 -15.38 -1.96
N GLN A 75 -17.43 -16.23 -2.98
CA GLN A 75 -18.19 -17.48 -2.94
C GLN A 75 -17.60 -18.48 -1.93
N GLU A 76 -16.27 -18.54 -1.84
CA GLU A 76 -15.54 -19.47 -0.98
C GLU A 76 -15.80 -19.23 0.50
N VAL A 77 -16.07 -17.97 0.89
CA VAL A 77 -16.41 -17.60 2.28
C VAL A 77 -17.91 -17.40 2.50
N GLY A 78 -18.73 -17.57 1.45
CA GLY A 78 -20.17 -17.34 1.49
C GLY A 78 -20.56 -15.88 1.72
N LEU A 79 -19.86 -14.95 1.06
CA LEU A 79 -20.26 -13.55 0.87
C LEU A 79 -21.14 -13.41 -0.38
N PRO A 80 -22.05 -12.43 -0.42
CA PRO A 80 -22.74 -12.08 -1.65
C PRO A 80 -21.75 -11.67 -2.75
N GLU A 81 -22.10 -11.97 -4.00
CA GLU A 81 -21.29 -11.61 -5.15
C GLU A 81 -21.15 -10.09 -5.26
N GLY A 82 -19.93 -9.62 -5.54
CA GLY A 82 -19.62 -8.20 -5.68
C GLY A 82 -19.32 -7.45 -4.37
N CYS A 83 -19.42 -8.09 -3.21
CA CYS A 83 -19.01 -7.51 -1.91
C CYS A 83 -17.48 -7.48 -1.73
N GLU A 84 -16.77 -6.80 -2.62
CA GLU A 84 -15.30 -6.72 -2.60
C GLU A 84 -14.76 -5.48 -1.89
N ASN A 85 -15.62 -4.52 -1.55
CA ASN A 85 -15.31 -3.42 -0.65
C ASN A 85 -16.06 -3.60 0.66
N TRP A 86 -15.45 -3.20 1.78
CA TRP A 86 -16.08 -3.26 3.09
C TRP A 86 -17.47 -2.63 3.16
N ASP A 87 -17.66 -1.48 2.50
CA ASP A 87 -18.93 -0.74 2.54
C ASP A 87 -20.03 -1.38 1.68
N MET A 88 -19.69 -2.39 0.88
CA MET A 88 -20.65 -3.18 0.10
C MET A 88 -21.22 -4.36 0.91
N LEU A 89 -20.78 -4.57 2.15
CA LEU A 89 -21.32 -5.62 3.01
C LEU A 89 -22.75 -5.25 3.45
N PRO A 90 -23.76 -6.10 3.19
CA PRO A 90 -25.14 -5.81 3.57
C PRO A 90 -25.40 -5.92 5.08
N SER A 91 -24.45 -6.49 5.84
CA SER A 91 -24.58 -6.70 7.28
C SER A 91 -23.22 -6.81 7.94
N ILE A 92 -23.11 -6.26 9.16
CA ILE A 92 -21.93 -6.40 10.02
C ILE A 92 -21.61 -7.86 10.37
N THR A 93 -22.60 -8.76 10.33
CA THR A 93 -22.41 -10.19 10.58
C THR A 93 -21.52 -10.87 9.55
N LEU A 94 -21.30 -10.25 8.39
CA LEU A 94 -20.46 -10.75 7.31
C LEU A 94 -19.01 -10.28 7.39
N VAL A 95 -18.69 -9.36 8.31
CA VAL A 95 -17.33 -8.84 8.51
C VAL A 95 -16.29 -9.96 8.69
N PRO A 96 -16.52 -10.99 9.52
CA PRO A 96 -15.54 -12.07 9.67
C PRO A 96 -15.25 -12.80 8.35
N LYS A 97 -16.27 -13.00 7.51
CA LYS A 97 -16.12 -13.62 6.19
C LYS A 97 -15.32 -12.73 5.23
N PHE A 98 -15.51 -11.40 5.32
CA PHE A 98 -14.72 -10.44 4.55
C PHE A 98 -13.23 -10.52 4.90
N PHE A 99 -12.89 -10.57 6.19
CA PHE A 99 -11.51 -10.79 6.61
C PHE A 99 -10.95 -12.13 6.14
N SER A 100 -11.72 -13.22 6.22
CA SER A 100 -11.30 -14.51 5.67
C SER A 100 -11.04 -14.45 4.16
N ALA A 101 -11.86 -13.72 3.39
CA ALA A 101 -11.64 -13.53 1.96
C ALA A 101 -10.39 -12.71 1.67
N VAL A 102 -10.10 -11.69 2.48
CA VAL A 102 -8.88 -10.88 2.39
C VAL A 102 -7.64 -11.72 2.70
N GLU A 103 -7.67 -12.58 3.72
CA GLU A 103 -6.57 -13.50 4.05
C GLU A 103 -6.29 -14.49 2.90
N MET A 104 -7.32 -14.94 2.18
CA MET A 104 -7.15 -15.80 1.00
C MET A 104 -6.42 -15.11 -0.18
N LEU A 105 -6.23 -13.79 -0.14
CA LEU A 105 -5.42 -13.06 -1.14
C LEU A 105 -3.91 -13.23 -0.93
N GLN A 106 -3.48 -13.89 0.16
CA GLN A 106 -2.08 -14.17 0.42
C GLN A 106 -1.41 -14.97 -0.70
N LEU A 107 -2.01 -16.09 -1.11
CA LEU A 107 -1.46 -16.93 -2.17
C LEU A 107 -1.40 -16.20 -3.53
N PRO A 108 -2.45 -15.50 -3.99
CA PRO A 108 -2.36 -14.62 -5.16
C PRO A 108 -1.21 -13.61 -5.09
N LEU A 109 -0.98 -12.98 -3.92
CA LEU A 109 0.11 -12.03 -3.75
C LEU A 109 1.49 -12.71 -3.86
N GLU A 110 1.67 -13.88 -3.24
CA GLU A 110 2.91 -14.67 -3.32
C GLU A 110 3.21 -15.13 -4.76
N ASN A 111 2.19 -15.57 -5.49
CA ASN A 111 2.33 -15.92 -6.90
C ASN A 111 2.70 -14.70 -7.74
N LEU A 112 2.10 -13.54 -7.46
CA LEU A 112 2.46 -12.30 -8.13
C LEU A 112 3.94 -11.96 -7.96
N PHE A 113 4.51 -12.08 -6.76
CA PHE A 113 5.94 -11.85 -6.53
C PHE A 113 6.84 -12.77 -7.37
N ARG A 114 6.43 -14.02 -7.58
CA ARG A 114 7.18 -15.00 -8.38
C ARG A 114 7.14 -14.66 -9.86
N GLU A 115 6.02 -14.16 -10.37
CA GLU A 115 5.77 -13.99 -11.80
C GLU A 115 6.06 -12.58 -12.32
N ILE A 116 5.80 -11.54 -11.51
CA ILE A 116 5.83 -10.15 -11.98
C ILE A 116 7.22 -9.72 -12.43
N GLN A 117 7.25 -8.93 -13.51
CA GLN A 117 8.43 -8.25 -14.05
C GLN A 117 8.11 -6.77 -14.31
N PRO A 118 9.04 -5.83 -14.05
CA PRO A 118 10.35 -6.04 -13.40
C PRO A 118 10.19 -6.57 -11.97
N LYS A 119 11.24 -7.16 -11.39
CA LYS A 119 11.16 -7.64 -9.99
C LYS A 119 10.90 -6.47 -9.03
N PRO A 120 9.97 -6.63 -8.07
CA PRO A 120 9.63 -5.55 -7.17
C PRO A 120 10.78 -5.29 -6.21
N SER A 121 11.11 -4.01 -6.05
CA SER A 121 12.08 -3.51 -5.08
C SER A 121 11.46 -3.38 -3.69
N CYS A 122 10.15 -3.14 -3.61
CA CYS A 122 9.45 -2.90 -2.35
C CYS A 122 7.96 -3.25 -2.44
N LEU A 123 7.41 -3.79 -1.34
CA LEU A 123 5.97 -3.89 -1.09
C LEU A 123 5.57 -2.82 -0.07
N ILE A 124 4.62 -1.98 -0.43
CA ILE A 124 3.92 -1.07 0.47
C ILE A 124 2.52 -1.65 0.70
N SER A 125 2.33 -2.30 1.84
CA SER A 125 1.08 -2.95 2.22
C SER A 125 0.38 -2.23 3.37
N ASP A 126 -0.94 -2.33 3.38
CA ASP A 126 -1.76 -1.79 4.45
C ASP A 126 -1.51 -2.44 5.82
N MET A 127 -1.65 -1.65 6.89
CA MET A 127 -1.50 -2.12 8.28
C MET A 127 -2.53 -3.18 8.67
N LEU A 128 -3.71 -3.20 8.03
CA LEU A 128 -4.75 -4.21 8.27
C LEU A 128 -4.48 -5.55 7.56
N LEU A 129 -3.32 -5.70 6.92
CA LEU A 129 -2.89 -6.90 6.20
C LEU A 129 -1.60 -7.48 6.80
N PRO A 130 -1.54 -7.83 8.10
CA PRO A 130 -0.30 -8.21 8.77
C PRO A 130 0.39 -9.45 8.17
N TRP A 131 -0.36 -10.31 7.46
CA TRP A 131 0.16 -11.49 6.76
C TRP A 131 1.05 -11.15 5.56
N THR A 132 0.99 -9.92 5.02
CA THR A 132 1.82 -9.51 3.87
C THR A 132 3.30 -9.48 4.23
N VAL A 133 3.62 -9.27 5.51
CA VAL A 133 4.99 -9.28 6.00
C VAL A 133 5.63 -10.66 5.80
N SER A 134 4.90 -11.76 6.01
CA SER A 134 5.42 -13.10 5.68
C SER A 134 5.59 -13.34 4.18
N SER A 135 4.73 -12.78 3.34
CA SER A 135 4.83 -12.91 1.89
C SER A 135 5.98 -12.08 1.30
N ALA A 136 6.25 -10.90 1.86
CA ALA A 136 7.44 -10.11 1.54
C ALA A 136 8.73 -10.78 2.04
N ILE A 137 8.65 -11.44 3.21
CA ILE A 137 9.74 -12.21 3.81
C ILE A 137 9.86 -13.61 3.20
N GLU A 138 9.05 -14.01 2.20
CA GLU A 138 9.30 -15.25 1.44
C GLU A 138 10.66 -15.22 0.71
N ILE A 139 11.27 -14.02 0.60
CA ILE A 139 12.63 -13.77 0.13
C ILE A 139 13.70 -14.11 1.20
N THR A 140 13.34 -14.29 2.48
CA THR A 140 14.19 -14.85 3.56
C THR A 140 13.33 -15.36 4.74
N LYS A 141 12.67 -16.51 4.58
CA LYS A 141 11.75 -17.11 5.57
C LYS A 141 12.33 -17.28 6.98
N ASP A 142 13.66 -17.26 7.13
CA ASP A 142 14.37 -17.51 8.39
C ASP A 142 14.33 -16.35 9.40
N GLN A 143 13.73 -15.20 9.08
CA GLN A 143 13.76 -13.99 9.94
C GLN A 143 12.42 -13.60 10.58
N LEU A 144 11.34 -14.37 10.42
CA LEU A 144 10.01 -14.00 10.95
C LEU A 144 9.92 -14.14 12.49
N PRO A 145 9.56 -13.07 13.24
CA PRO A 145 9.35 -13.15 14.69
C PRO A 145 8.12 -14.01 15.06
N GLU A 146 8.24 -14.83 16.12
CA GLU A 146 7.14 -15.70 16.60
C GLU A 146 5.87 -14.95 17.03
N ILE A 147 5.99 -13.65 17.31
CA ILE A 147 4.88 -12.79 17.74
C ILE A 147 3.78 -12.63 16.67
N LEU A 148 4.11 -12.88 15.39
CA LEU A 148 3.16 -12.89 14.28
C LEU A 148 2.15 -14.04 14.35
N LYS A 149 2.40 -15.07 15.17
CA LYS A 149 1.53 -16.27 15.29
C LYS A 149 0.36 -16.11 16.27
N LYS A 150 0.17 -14.97 16.94
CA LYS A 150 -0.85 -14.78 18.02
C LYS A 150 -2.15 -14.13 17.53
N LYS A 151 -3.31 -14.74 17.84
CA LYS A 151 -4.67 -14.31 17.42
C LYS A 151 -5.34 -13.24 18.30
N SER A 152 -4.75 -12.07 18.49
CA SER A 152 -5.53 -10.86 18.88
C SER A 152 -5.55 -9.91 17.70
N PHE A 153 -6.50 -8.99 17.54
CA PHE A 153 -6.48 -8.10 16.35
C PHE A 153 -5.26 -7.16 16.35
N GLY A 154 -4.88 -6.65 17.54
CA GLY A 154 -3.77 -5.70 17.66
C GLY A 154 -2.37 -6.32 17.62
N ALA A 155 -2.19 -7.54 18.14
CA ALA A 155 -0.85 -8.13 18.26
C ALA A 155 -0.19 -8.46 16.90
N PRO A 156 -0.86 -9.08 15.91
CA PRO A 156 -0.34 -9.30 14.57
C PRO A 156 -0.03 -8.00 13.84
N VAL A 157 -0.89 -6.97 13.96
CA VAL A 157 -0.65 -5.67 13.34
C VAL A 157 0.62 -5.04 13.89
N LEU A 158 0.74 -4.96 15.23
CA LEU A 158 1.94 -4.43 15.86
C LEU A 158 3.18 -5.28 15.53
N ALA A 159 3.06 -6.60 15.53
CA ALA A 159 4.14 -7.50 15.18
C ALA A 159 4.60 -7.34 13.73
N ALA A 160 3.65 -7.21 12.80
CA ALA A 160 3.91 -7.00 11.38
C ALA A 160 4.53 -5.64 11.13
N GLU A 161 4.01 -4.59 11.78
CA GLU A 161 4.63 -3.27 11.78
C GLU A 161 6.06 -3.36 12.32
N MET A 162 6.30 -4.03 13.45
CA MET A 162 7.64 -4.14 14.01
C MET A 162 8.61 -4.90 13.10
N ALA A 163 8.14 -5.95 12.44
CA ALA A 163 8.91 -6.78 11.51
C ALA A 163 9.08 -6.16 10.11
N SER A 164 8.30 -5.13 9.76
CA SER A 164 8.44 -4.44 8.47
C SER A 164 9.76 -3.65 8.43
N TYR A 165 10.24 -3.38 7.22
CA TYR A 165 11.42 -2.53 7.03
C TYR A 165 11.21 -1.14 7.63
N GLY A 166 10.02 -0.57 7.49
CA GLY A 166 9.67 0.71 8.09
C GLY A 166 8.21 1.08 7.82
N VAL A 167 7.84 2.32 8.14
CA VAL A 167 6.45 2.77 8.12
C VAL A 167 6.30 4.05 7.32
N ILE A 168 5.32 4.07 6.43
CA ILE A 168 4.89 5.27 5.70
C ILE A 168 3.64 5.82 6.39
N VAL A 169 3.69 7.10 6.77
CA VAL A 169 2.59 7.79 7.46
C VAL A 169 2.07 8.88 6.54
N ASN A 170 0.76 8.87 6.28
CA ASN A 170 0.08 9.98 5.59
C ASN A 170 -0.18 11.14 6.58
N SER A 171 0.91 11.74 7.06
CA SER A 171 0.94 12.93 7.89
C SER A 171 2.18 13.77 7.51
N PHE A 172 2.38 14.92 8.14
CA PHE A 172 3.57 15.76 8.00
C PHE A 172 4.15 16.07 9.37
N GLU A 173 5.48 16.20 9.46
CA GLU A 173 6.20 16.23 10.74
C GLU A 173 5.79 17.43 11.60
N GLU A 174 5.47 18.56 10.97
CA GLU A 174 5.08 19.78 11.68
C GLU A 174 3.72 19.67 12.37
N LEU A 175 2.88 18.70 11.99
CA LEU A 175 1.59 18.49 12.65
C LEU A 175 1.77 17.92 14.06
N GLU A 176 2.67 16.94 14.20
CA GLU A 176 2.86 16.17 15.44
C GLU A 176 4.35 15.84 15.68
N PRO A 177 5.22 16.86 15.84
CA PRO A 177 6.67 16.65 15.81
C PRO A 177 7.17 15.74 16.93
N ALA A 178 6.61 15.87 18.14
CA ALA A 178 6.97 15.03 19.28
C ALA A 178 6.61 13.55 19.04
N TYR A 179 5.42 13.29 18.49
CA TYR A 179 4.98 11.93 18.18
C TYR A 179 5.85 11.31 17.08
N VAL A 180 6.11 12.05 16.00
CA VAL A 180 6.96 11.57 14.90
C VAL A 180 8.38 11.29 15.38
N GLU A 181 8.95 12.14 16.24
CA GLU A 181 10.29 11.93 16.80
C GLU A 181 10.35 10.66 17.65
N GLU A 182 9.41 10.47 18.58
CA GLU A 182 9.33 9.25 19.40
C GLU A 182 9.10 8.01 18.54
N TYR A 183 8.23 8.11 17.52
CA TYR A 183 7.94 7.00 16.65
C TYR A 183 9.15 6.61 15.78
N LYS A 184 9.87 7.60 15.25
CA LYS A 184 11.16 7.38 14.57
C LYS A 184 12.15 6.70 15.50
N LYS A 185 12.27 7.12 16.77
CA LYS A 185 13.15 6.44 17.74
C LYS A 185 12.76 4.98 17.94
N ALA A 186 11.47 4.69 18.12
CA ALA A 186 10.97 3.34 18.29
C ALA A 186 11.19 2.44 17.05
N ARG A 187 11.22 3.02 15.86
CA ARG A 187 11.40 2.32 14.57
C ARG A 187 12.82 2.45 14.00
N GLY A 188 13.81 2.88 14.79
CA GLY A 188 15.19 3.01 14.33
C GLY A 188 15.39 3.98 13.16
N GLY A 189 14.59 5.05 13.11
CA GLY A 189 14.62 6.10 12.08
C GLY A 189 13.76 5.80 10.84
N LYS A 190 13.18 4.60 10.72
CA LYS A 190 12.50 4.14 9.50
C LYS A 190 11.00 4.48 9.48
N VAL A 191 10.70 5.76 9.65
CA VAL A 191 9.34 6.32 9.54
C VAL A 191 9.37 7.51 8.60
N TRP A 192 8.58 7.46 7.54
CA TRP A 192 8.49 8.52 6.53
C TRP A 192 7.10 9.14 6.52
N CYS A 193 7.03 10.43 6.85
CA CYS A 193 5.82 11.22 6.73
C CYS A 193 5.73 11.77 5.29
N VAL A 194 4.73 11.30 4.52
CA VAL A 194 4.56 11.65 3.09
C VAL A 194 3.29 12.45 2.82
N GLY A 195 2.53 12.75 3.87
CA GLY A 195 1.24 13.40 3.79
C GLY A 195 1.30 14.92 3.78
N PRO A 196 0.14 15.57 3.55
CA PRO A 196 -1.14 14.94 3.22
C PRO A 196 -1.18 14.57 1.73
N VAL A 197 -1.31 13.28 1.41
CA VAL A 197 -1.20 12.80 0.02
C VAL A 197 -2.32 13.31 -0.88
N SER A 198 -3.45 13.68 -0.28
CA SER A 198 -4.61 14.26 -0.98
C SER A 198 -4.31 15.58 -1.69
N PHE A 199 -3.27 16.33 -1.27
CA PHE A 199 -2.93 17.62 -1.89
C PHE A 199 -2.16 17.49 -3.21
N PHE A 200 -1.68 16.30 -3.58
CA PHE A 200 -0.85 16.11 -4.77
C PHE A 200 -1.64 15.90 -6.07
N ASN A 201 -2.98 15.86 -5.98
CA ASN A 201 -3.90 15.64 -7.10
C ASN A 201 -4.36 16.93 -7.79
N LYS A 202 -3.93 18.11 -7.34
CA LYS A 202 -4.30 19.38 -7.97
C LYS A 202 -3.53 19.57 -9.28
N GLU A 203 -4.17 19.21 -10.39
CA GLU A 203 -3.90 19.82 -11.68
C GLU A 203 -4.14 21.34 -11.61
N ASP A 204 -3.46 22.10 -12.46
CA ASP A 204 -3.11 23.54 -12.40
C ASP A 204 -4.22 24.62 -12.17
N ILE A 205 -5.42 24.29 -11.69
CA ILE A 205 -6.52 25.27 -11.49
C ILE A 205 -6.62 25.80 -10.05
N ASP A 206 -6.09 25.08 -9.05
CA ASP A 206 -6.26 25.43 -7.62
C ASP A 206 -4.94 25.85 -6.92
N LYS A 207 -4.10 26.62 -7.62
CA LYS A 207 -3.00 27.38 -6.98
C LYS A 207 -3.57 28.59 -6.25
N VAL A 208 -4.25 28.34 -5.13
CA VAL A 208 -4.40 29.37 -4.09
C VAL A 208 -3.25 29.20 -3.11
N GLU A 209 -2.39 30.22 -3.11
CA GLU A 209 -1.16 30.34 -2.35
C GLU A 209 -1.33 29.99 -0.88
N ARG A 210 -0.58 28.98 -0.41
CA ARG A 210 0.06 28.93 0.91
C ARG A 210 0.96 27.68 1.03
N GLY A 211 2.27 27.90 1.06
CA GLY A 211 3.24 27.02 1.72
C GLY A 211 3.73 25.78 0.96
N THR A 212 4.42 25.97 -0.16
CA THR A 212 5.23 24.90 -0.78
C THR A 212 6.41 24.54 0.14
N LYS A 213 6.30 23.48 0.96
CA LYS A 213 7.44 22.91 1.68
C LYS A 213 7.62 21.43 1.35
N ARG A 214 8.88 21.04 1.15
CA ARG A 214 9.33 19.91 0.32
C ARG A 214 8.94 18.55 0.89
N CYS A 215 8.49 17.70 -0.02
CA CYS A 215 8.19 16.29 0.18
C CYS A 215 9.46 15.44 0.37
N LEU A 216 9.46 14.58 1.40
CA LEU A 216 10.55 13.66 1.74
C LEU A 216 10.53 12.33 0.95
N ILE A 217 9.67 12.16 -0.07
CA ILE A 217 9.62 10.93 -0.87
C ILE A 217 10.94 10.58 -1.57
N LYS A 218 11.84 11.57 -1.71
CA LYS A 218 13.23 11.29 -2.13
C LYS A 218 13.90 10.24 -1.22
N GLU A 219 13.63 10.25 0.08
CA GLU A 219 14.20 9.30 1.05
C GLU A 219 13.63 7.87 0.93
N LEU A 220 12.57 7.65 0.15
CA LEU A 220 12.06 6.29 -0.14
C LEU A 220 12.72 5.68 -1.39
N ILE A 221 13.44 6.49 -2.17
CA ILE A 221 14.02 6.13 -3.47
C ILE A 221 15.56 6.08 -3.40
N PHE A 222 16.17 6.60 -2.33
CA PHE A 222 17.61 6.54 -2.02
C PHE A 222 17.86 5.71 -0.75
#